data_AF-A0A535S5G6-F1
#
_entry.id   AF-A0A535S5G6-F1
#
_cell.length_a   1.000
_cell.length_b   1.000
_cell.length_c   1.000
_cell.angle_alpha   90.00
_cell.angle_beta   90.00
_cell.angle_gamma   90.00
#
_symmetry.space_group_name_H-M   'P 1'
#
loop_
_entity.id
_entity.type
_entity.pdbx_description
1 polymer ?
#
loop_
_entity_poly.entity_id
_entity_poly.type
_entity_poly.pdbx_seq_one_letter_code
_entity_poly.pdbx_strand_id
1 'polypeptide(L)'
;MFGPALAALLVRLLLREGFSDAGLRLVGRGRTGAVRMYLAAYLIPPILIAAGIGLALVTGIQHWAFAENLQASARAIIDTLARSGQRLPPGYSAQQLALLNVLISTVLAFTLGILFNMIFTFGEEFGWRGYLLPRLSPLGGIYAAIITGVIWGLWHAPVIVLDGYNYPGHPWLGLGMMVIFTISLSMIFAWLRFRSGSVWPSTLAHAAINAQAGFGLLLLSRVDSLLGVPLGIIGLIPMIALAIWLAATGRLKPEPDNVAVPHDSIEPASMWEKPITNNTSEILWQYVKCCVKY
;
A
#
# COMPACT_ATOMS: atom_id res chain seq x y z
N MET A 1 5.54 -2.60 -10.68
CA MET A 1 4.58 -3.27 -9.77
C MET A 1 4.93 -4.73 -9.47
N PHE A 2 5.41 -5.55 -10.42
CA PHE A 2 5.75 -6.96 -10.12
C PHE A 2 7.10 -7.24 -9.45
N GLY A 3 7.95 -6.23 -9.22
CA GLY A 3 9.27 -6.41 -8.61
C GLY A 3 9.25 -7.19 -7.28
N PRO A 4 8.40 -6.84 -6.31
CA PRO A 4 8.30 -7.57 -5.04
C PRO A 4 7.90 -9.03 -5.21
N ALA A 5 6.96 -9.34 -6.13
CA ALA A 5 6.60 -10.72 -6.41
C ALA A 5 7.73 -11.51 -7.06
N LEU A 6 8.43 -10.93 -8.03
CA LEU A 6 9.57 -11.58 -8.67
C LEU A 6 10.69 -11.85 -7.67
N ALA A 7 10.98 -10.90 -6.77
CA ALA A 7 11.94 -11.09 -5.69
C ALA A 7 11.51 -12.24 -4.75
N ALA A 8 10.25 -12.25 -4.32
CA ALA A 8 9.72 -13.32 -3.47
C ALA A 8 9.78 -14.70 -4.16
N LEU A 9 9.40 -14.78 -5.44
CA LEU A 9 9.49 -16.02 -6.23
C LEU A 9 10.93 -16.50 -6.37
N LEU A 10 11.86 -15.58 -6.68
CA LEU A 10 13.27 -15.89 -6.83
C LEU A 10 13.85 -16.43 -5.52
N VAL A 11 13.60 -15.76 -4.39
CA VAL A 11 14.12 -16.20 -3.10
C VAL A 11 13.50 -17.54 -2.69
N ARG A 12 12.18 -17.72 -2.86
CA ARG A 12 11.54 -19.02 -2.61
C ARG A 12 12.14 -20.13 -3.47
N LEU A 13 12.44 -19.87 -4.74
CA LEU A 13 13.06 -20.85 -5.64
C LEU A 13 14.50 -21.19 -5.20
N LEU A 14 15.30 -20.17 -4.87
CA LEU A 14 16.69 -20.36 -4.43
C LEU A 14 16.79 -21.10 -3.10
N LEU A 15 15.89 -20.78 -2.16
CA LEU A 15 15.84 -21.40 -0.84
C LEU A 15 14.96 -22.67 -0.79
N ARG A 16 14.37 -23.07 -1.92
CA ARG A 16 13.48 -24.24 -2.05
C ARG A 16 12.30 -24.21 -1.07
N GLU A 17 11.75 -23.03 -0.85
CA GLU A 17 10.61 -22.81 0.04
C GLU A 17 9.28 -23.08 -0.69
N GLY A 18 8.29 -23.61 0.03
CA GLY A 18 6.92 -23.76 -0.47
C GLY A 18 6.13 -22.45 -0.51
N PHE A 19 4.80 -22.52 -0.64
CA PHE A 19 3.88 -21.36 -0.64
C PHE A 19 2.82 -21.40 0.46
N SER A 20 2.98 -22.27 1.46
CA SER A 20 2.00 -22.48 2.53
C SER A 20 1.77 -21.23 3.40
N ASP A 21 2.83 -20.44 3.62
CA ASP A 21 2.85 -19.20 4.41
C ASP A 21 2.36 -17.98 3.62
N ALA A 22 2.27 -18.08 2.28
CA ALA A 22 1.98 -16.94 1.42
C ALA A 22 0.53 -16.42 1.48
N GLY A 23 -0.38 -17.17 2.12
CA GLY A 23 -1.78 -16.75 2.27
C GLY A 23 -2.55 -16.70 0.94
N LEU A 24 -2.20 -17.57 -0.01
CA LEU A 24 -2.82 -17.59 -1.35
C LEU A 24 -4.25 -18.13 -1.36
N ARG A 25 -4.69 -18.78 -0.28
CA ARG A 25 -6.07 -19.27 -0.16
C ARG A 25 -7.01 -18.08 0.00
N LEU A 26 -8.16 -18.12 -0.68
CA LEU A 26 -9.25 -17.19 -0.39
C LEU A 26 -9.67 -17.35 1.07
N VAL A 27 -10.15 -16.26 1.68
CA VAL A 27 -10.70 -16.31 3.03
C VAL A 27 -11.94 -17.21 3.01
N GLY A 28 -11.81 -18.48 3.42
CA GLY A 28 -12.95 -19.37 3.64
C GLY A 28 -12.89 -20.76 3.02
N ARG A 29 -12.30 -21.70 3.76
CA ARG A 29 -13.08 -22.88 4.15
C ARG A 29 -13.05 -22.96 5.67
N GLY A 30 -14.19 -22.68 6.33
CA GLY A 30 -14.39 -22.94 7.77
C GLY A 30 -14.19 -21.79 8.77
N ARG A 31 -13.94 -20.55 8.35
CA ARG A 31 -13.75 -19.41 9.27
C ARG A 31 -14.90 -18.40 9.23
N THR A 32 -15.50 -18.14 10.38
CA THR A 32 -16.45 -17.05 10.59
C THR A 32 -15.75 -15.70 10.39
N GLY A 33 -16.30 -14.82 9.55
CA GLY A 33 -15.76 -13.46 9.34
C GLY A 33 -15.04 -13.20 8.01
N ALA A 34 -14.96 -14.17 7.10
CA ALA A 34 -14.37 -14.00 5.76
C ALA A 34 -14.96 -12.82 4.98
N VAL A 35 -16.30 -12.75 4.91
CA VAL A 35 -17.03 -11.66 4.25
C VAL A 35 -16.70 -10.32 4.90
N ARG A 36 -16.56 -10.27 6.22
CA ARG A 36 -16.24 -9.02 6.94
C ARG A 36 -14.86 -8.47 6.54
N MET A 37 -13.88 -9.33 6.27
CA MET A 37 -12.54 -8.88 5.88
C MET A 37 -12.52 -8.33 4.44
N TYR A 38 -13.24 -8.96 3.51
CA TYR A 38 -13.38 -8.41 2.16
C TYR A 38 -14.22 -7.13 2.14
N LEU A 39 -15.30 -7.05 2.93
CA LEU A 39 -16.07 -5.82 3.08
C LEU A 39 -15.23 -4.70 3.69
N ALA A 40 -14.44 -5.00 4.74
CA ALA A 40 -13.52 -4.03 5.32
C ALA A 40 -12.47 -3.58 4.28
N ALA A 41 -11.87 -4.51 3.55
CA ALA A 41 -10.92 -4.21 2.48
C ALA A 41 -11.50 -3.31 1.38
N TYR A 42 -12.77 -3.50 1.02
CA TYR A 42 -13.46 -2.70 0.02
C TYR A 42 -13.88 -1.31 0.54
N LEU A 43 -14.40 -1.23 1.78
CA LEU A 43 -15.01 -0.01 2.33
C LEU A 43 -14.03 0.92 3.04
N ILE A 44 -12.95 0.40 3.64
CA ILE A 44 -11.99 1.24 4.36
C ILE A 44 -11.32 2.27 3.42
N PRO A 45 -10.80 1.90 2.24
CA PRO A 45 -10.17 2.84 1.31
C PRO A 45 -11.03 4.07 0.97
N PRO A 46 -12.27 3.94 0.47
CA PRO A 46 -13.06 5.12 0.12
C PRO A 46 -13.46 5.94 1.35
N ILE A 47 -13.65 5.31 2.52
CA ILE A 47 -13.93 6.02 3.77
C ILE A 47 -12.74 6.89 4.18
N LEU A 48 -11.51 6.36 4.11
CA LEU A 48 -10.30 7.12 4.45
C LEU A 48 -10.09 8.30 3.49
N ILE A 49 -10.31 8.09 2.19
CA ILE A 49 -10.22 9.16 1.18
C ILE A 49 -11.29 10.22 1.45
N ALA A 50 -12.55 9.82 1.69
CA ALA A 50 -13.63 10.75 2.01
C ALA A 50 -13.37 11.54 3.30
N ALA A 51 -12.80 10.90 4.33
CA ALA A 51 -12.38 11.56 5.56
C ALA A 51 -11.28 12.60 5.30
N GLY A 52 -10.30 12.28 4.44
CA GLY A 52 -9.25 13.21 4.02
C GLY A 52 -9.82 14.41 3.26
N ILE A 53 -10.76 14.17 2.34
CA ILE A 53 -11.49 15.23 1.63
C ILE A 53 -12.24 16.14 2.60
N GLY A 54 -12.99 15.54 3.53
CA GLY A 54 -13.71 16.29 4.57
C GLY A 54 -12.79 17.14 5.43
N LEU A 55 -11.64 16.58 5.84
CA LEU A 55 -10.64 17.31 6.62
C LEU A 55 -10.03 18.47 5.82
N ALA A 56 -9.73 18.28 4.54
CA ALA A 56 -9.19 19.32 3.67
C ALA A 56 -10.17 20.50 3.52
N LEU A 57 -11.47 20.21 3.41
CA LEU A 57 -12.52 21.23 3.34
C LEU A 57 -12.71 21.96 4.68
N VAL A 58 -12.75 21.23 5.79
CA VAL A 58 -12.93 21.82 7.14
C VAL A 58 -11.75 22.70 7.55
N THR A 59 -10.53 22.30 7.19
CA THR A 59 -9.32 23.07 7.48
C THR A 59 -9.12 24.26 6.54
N GLY A 60 -9.86 24.32 5.42
CA GLY A 60 -9.71 25.36 4.40
C GLY A 60 -8.45 25.23 3.54
N ILE A 61 -7.67 24.15 3.69
CA ILE A 61 -6.46 23.92 2.90
C ILE A 61 -6.80 23.68 1.43
N GLN A 62 -7.90 22.99 1.15
CA GLN A 62 -8.47 22.87 -0.18
C GLN A 62 -9.94 23.29 -0.14
N HIS A 63 -10.44 23.84 -1.24
CA HIS A 63 -11.86 24.15 -1.41
C HIS A 63 -12.49 23.22 -2.44
N TRP A 64 -13.82 23.12 -2.40
CA TRP A 64 -14.59 22.40 -3.40
C TRP A 64 -14.38 23.06 -4.77
N ALA A 65 -13.91 22.28 -5.76
CA ALA A 65 -13.55 22.77 -7.09
C ALA A 65 -14.06 21.86 -8.23
N PHE A 66 -15.11 21.08 -7.97
CA PHE A 66 -15.62 20.11 -8.93
C PHE A 66 -16.05 20.76 -10.25
N ALA A 67 -16.72 21.91 -10.20
CA ALA A 67 -17.21 22.59 -11.40
C ALA A 67 -16.06 23.09 -12.27
N GLU A 68 -15.02 23.63 -11.64
CA GLU A 68 -13.80 24.12 -12.27
C GLU A 68 -13.01 22.97 -12.91
N ASN A 69 -12.85 21.86 -12.19
CA ASN A 69 -12.15 20.66 -12.68
C ASN A 69 -12.92 19.99 -13.82
N LEU A 70 -14.25 19.99 -13.76
CA LEU A 70 -15.12 19.50 -14.84
C LEU A 70 -15.01 20.38 -16.09
N GLN A 71 -14.99 21.71 -15.93
CA GLN A 71 -14.76 22.64 -17.03
C GLN A 71 -13.37 22.47 -17.63
N ALA A 72 -12.33 22.29 -16.82
CA ALA A 72 -10.97 22.02 -17.28
C ALA A 72 -10.93 20.71 -18.09
N SER A 73 -11.63 19.67 -17.64
CA SER A 73 -11.76 18.39 -18.36
C SER A 73 -12.49 18.56 -19.69
N ALA A 74 -13.55 19.38 -19.74
CA ALA A 74 -14.26 19.71 -20.98
C ALA A 74 -13.36 20.42 -22.00
N ARG A 75 -12.52 21.37 -21.54
CA ARG A 75 -11.53 22.04 -22.40
C ARG A 75 -10.50 21.05 -22.94
N ALA A 76 -9.98 20.16 -22.10
CA ALA A 76 -9.03 19.14 -22.53
C ALA A 76 -9.62 18.19 -23.60
N ILE A 77 -10.91 17.87 -23.53
CA ILE A 77 -11.61 17.10 -24.56
C ILE A 77 -11.64 17.86 -25.89
N ILE A 78 -11.99 19.16 -25.87
CA ILE A 78 -12.00 20.01 -27.06
C ILE A 78 -10.60 20.07 -27.69
N ASP A 79 -9.56 20.30 -26.88
CA ASP A 79 -8.18 20.39 -27.36
C ASP A 79 -7.71 19.08 -27.99
N THR A 80 -8.08 17.94 -27.40
CA THR A 80 -7.73 16.62 -27.92
C THR A 80 -8.41 16.34 -29.26
N LEU A 81 -9.70 16.66 -29.38
CA LEU A 81 -10.45 16.52 -30.63
C LEU A 81 -9.90 17.44 -31.73
N ALA A 82 -9.57 18.70 -31.37
CA ALA A 82 -8.99 19.65 -32.31
C ALA A 82 -7.64 19.13 -32.87
N ARG A 83 -6.79 18.56 -32.01
CA ARG A 83 -5.50 17.96 -32.43
C ARG A 83 -5.66 16.72 -33.29
N SER A 84 -6.74 15.96 -33.13
CA SER A 84 -7.04 14.78 -33.95
C SER A 84 -7.85 15.11 -35.22
N GLY A 85 -8.13 16.39 -35.49
CA GLY A 85 -8.97 16.83 -36.60
C GLY A 85 -10.44 16.42 -36.47
N GLN A 86 -10.85 15.97 -35.28
CA GLN A 86 -12.21 15.55 -34.98
C GLN A 86 -13.04 16.71 -34.40
N ARG A 87 -14.36 16.57 -34.48
CA ARG A 87 -15.32 17.51 -33.89
C ARG A 87 -16.09 16.82 -32.78
N LEU A 88 -16.72 17.61 -31.92
CA LEU A 88 -17.66 17.08 -30.94
C LEU A 88 -18.76 16.26 -31.64
N PRO A 89 -19.14 15.10 -31.08
CA PRO A 89 -20.31 14.35 -31.55
C PRO A 89 -21.57 15.23 -31.61
N PRO A 90 -22.40 15.13 -32.66
CA PRO A 90 -23.63 15.90 -32.77
C PRO A 90 -24.53 15.71 -31.55
N GLY A 91 -25.05 16.80 -31.00
CA GLY A 91 -25.96 16.77 -29.84
C GLY A 91 -25.29 16.71 -28.46
N TYR A 92 -23.95 16.69 -28.38
CA TYR A 92 -23.22 16.67 -27.12
C TYR A 92 -22.36 17.94 -26.94
N SER A 93 -22.44 18.55 -25.76
CA SER A 93 -21.49 19.56 -25.30
C SER A 93 -20.25 18.90 -24.69
N ALA A 94 -19.12 19.61 -24.68
CA ALA A 94 -17.90 19.13 -24.05
C ALA A 94 -18.08 18.87 -22.54
N GLN A 95 -18.91 19.68 -21.87
CA GLN A 95 -19.25 19.49 -20.46
C GLN A 95 -20.06 18.21 -20.24
N GLN A 96 -21.00 17.88 -21.13
CA GLN A 96 -21.76 16.62 -21.06
C GLN A 96 -20.84 15.40 -21.21
N LEU A 97 -19.90 15.46 -22.16
CA LEU A 97 -18.91 14.38 -22.34
C LEU A 97 -17.96 14.26 -21.15
N ALA A 98 -17.53 15.39 -20.56
CA ALA A 98 -16.72 15.39 -19.35
C ALA A 98 -17.47 14.77 -18.16
N LEU A 99 -18.76 15.11 -17.97
CA LEU A 99 -19.62 14.51 -16.95
C LEU A 99 -19.77 13.00 -17.16
N LEU A 100 -20.04 12.59 -18.40
CA LEU A 100 -20.16 11.17 -18.74
C LEU A 100 -18.86 10.42 -18.43
N ASN A 101 -17.71 10.99 -18.76
CA ASN A 101 -16.41 10.40 -18.42
C ASN A 101 -16.21 10.28 -16.90
N VAL A 102 -16.57 11.32 -16.13
CA VAL A 102 -16.51 11.27 -14.67
C VAL A 102 -17.41 10.18 -14.11
N LEU A 103 -18.64 10.05 -14.61
CA LEU A 103 -19.58 9.01 -14.18
C LEU A 103 -19.05 7.61 -14.48
N ILE A 104 -18.59 7.37 -15.72
CA ILE A 104 -18.02 6.09 -16.13
C ILE A 104 -16.78 5.77 -15.28
N SER A 105 -15.85 6.72 -15.15
CA SER A 105 -14.63 6.56 -14.36
C SER A 105 -14.94 6.28 -12.89
N THR A 106 -15.99 6.91 -12.34
CA THR A 106 -16.45 6.65 -10.96
C THR A 106 -17.00 5.24 -10.83
N VAL A 107 -17.89 4.80 -11.73
CA VAL A 107 -18.42 3.43 -11.71
C VAL A 107 -17.27 2.42 -11.80
N LEU A 108 -16.33 2.62 -12.72
CA LEU A 108 -15.16 1.76 -12.87
C LEU A 108 -14.28 1.74 -11.62
N ALA A 109 -14.01 2.90 -11.00
CA ALA A 109 -13.21 3.01 -9.79
C ALA A 109 -13.76 2.23 -8.58
N PHE A 110 -15.07 1.94 -8.57
CA PHE A 110 -15.73 1.14 -7.53
C PHE A 110 -16.06 -0.30 -7.97
N THR A 111 -15.79 -0.67 -9.22
CA THR A 111 -16.15 -1.98 -9.80
C THR A 111 -14.96 -2.63 -10.53
N LEU A 112 -14.98 -2.64 -11.87
CA LEU A 112 -14.00 -3.32 -12.71
C LEU A 112 -12.59 -2.76 -12.58
N GLY A 113 -12.45 -1.46 -12.28
CA GLY A 113 -11.16 -0.83 -12.05
C GLY A 113 -10.42 -1.44 -10.87
N ILE A 114 -11.14 -1.81 -9.80
CA ILE A 114 -10.56 -2.52 -8.66
C ILE A 114 -10.08 -3.91 -9.09
N LEU A 115 -10.94 -4.68 -9.76
CA LEU A 115 -10.60 -6.04 -10.20
C LEU A 115 -9.39 -6.06 -11.14
N PHE A 116 -9.29 -5.09 -12.05
CA PHE A 116 -8.15 -4.95 -12.93
C PHE A 116 -6.89 -4.55 -12.15
N ASN A 117 -6.99 -3.58 -11.26
CA ASN A 117 -5.87 -3.17 -10.41
C ASN A 117 -5.37 -4.28 -9.49
N MET A 118 -6.24 -5.20 -9.07
CA MET A 118 -5.84 -6.36 -8.25
C MET A 118 -4.77 -7.22 -8.90
N ILE A 119 -4.67 -7.26 -10.23
CA ILE A 119 -3.61 -7.99 -10.94
C ILE A 119 -2.23 -7.40 -10.58
N PHE A 120 -2.13 -6.08 -10.60
CA PHE A 120 -0.88 -5.36 -10.32
C PHE A 120 -0.60 -5.28 -8.83
N THR A 121 -1.62 -4.98 -8.02
CA THR A 121 -1.42 -4.92 -6.57
C THR A 121 -1.14 -6.31 -6.00
N PHE A 122 -1.65 -7.40 -6.59
CA PHE A 122 -1.23 -8.75 -6.21
C PHE A 122 0.28 -8.95 -6.40
N GLY A 123 0.86 -8.43 -7.48
CA GLY A 123 2.31 -8.45 -7.71
C GLY A 123 3.11 -7.77 -6.61
N GLU A 124 2.55 -6.78 -5.93
CA GLU A 124 3.19 -6.14 -4.77
C GLU A 124 2.87 -6.89 -3.47
N GLU A 125 1.59 -7.13 -3.21
CA GLU A 125 1.11 -7.77 -1.98
C GLU A 125 1.64 -9.19 -1.80
N PHE A 126 1.86 -9.93 -2.89
CA PHE A 126 2.48 -11.25 -2.82
C PHE A 126 3.90 -11.16 -2.23
N GLY A 127 4.68 -10.15 -2.60
CA GLY A 127 5.99 -9.89 -1.99
C GLY A 127 5.87 -9.34 -0.57
N TRP A 128 5.07 -8.30 -0.37
CA TRP A 128 4.99 -7.61 0.92
C TRP A 128 4.28 -8.42 2.00
N ARG A 129 3.07 -8.88 1.72
CA ARG A 129 2.18 -9.57 2.69
C ARG A 129 2.27 -11.09 2.56
N GLY A 130 2.67 -11.61 1.39
CA GLY A 130 2.85 -13.04 1.13
C GLY A 130 4.28 -13.57 1.36
N TYR A 131 5.29 -12.71 1.53
CA TYR A 131 6.67 -13.17 1.76
C TYR A 131 7.36 -12.45 2.92
N LEU A 132 7.44 -11.12 2.85
CA LEU A 132 8.20 -10.31 3.79
C LEU A 132 7.53 -10.23 5.17
N LEU A 133 6.25 -9.88 5.22
CA LEU A 133 5.51 -9.71 6.48
C LEU A 133 5.52 -10.96 7.38
N PRO A 134 5.30 -12.20 6.86
CA PRO A 134 5.42 -13.40 7.68
C PRO A 134 6.81 -13.62 8.28
N ARG A 135 7.87 -13.31 7.54
CA ARG A 135 9.25 -13.46 8.05
C ARG A 135 9.61 -12.43 9.12
N LEU A 136 8.97 -11.27 9.09
CA LEU A 136 9.14 -10.23 10.09
C LEU A 136 8.19 -10.38 11.28
N SER A 137 7.15 -11.23 11.21
CA SER A 137 6.17 -11.38 12.28
C SER A 137 6.73 -11.86 13.63
N PRO A 138 7.85 -12.63 13.71
CA PRO A 138 8.51 -12.94 14.99
C PRO A 138 8.97 -11.70 15.77
N LEU A 139 9.20 -10.56 15.09
CA LEU A 139 9.51 -9.28 15.75
C LEU A 139 8.28 -8.63 16.39
N GLY A 140 7.09 -9.19 16.21
CA GLY A 140 5.81 -8.59 16.55
C GLY A 140 5.19 -7.85 15.38
N GLY A 141 3.86 -7.90 15.26
CA GLY A 141 3.18 -7.45 14.05
C GLY A 141 3.20 -5.93 13.80
N ILE A 142 3.41 -5.11 14.83
CA ILE A 142 3.63 -3.66 14.65
C ILE A 142 4.96 -3.43 13.94
N TYR A 143 6.06 -3.99 14.45
CA TYR A 143 7.37 -3.86 13.84
C TYR A 143 7.42 -4.47 12.45
N ALA A 144 6.80 -5.65 12.26
CA ALA A 144 6.69 -6.28 10.96
C ALA A 144 6.00 -5.38 9.93
N ALA A 145 4.89 -4.73 10.31
CA ALA A 145 4.16 -3.82 9.43
C ALA A 145 4.96 -2.54 9.13
N ILE A 146 5.60 -1.94 10.13
CA ILE A 146 6.41 -0.72 9.96
C ILE A 146 7.60 -0.99 9.03
N ILE A 147 8.38 -2.04 9.29
CA ILE A 147 9.55 -2.38 8.46
C ILE A 147 9.12 -2.68 7.02
N THR A 148 8.04 -3.44 6.84
CA THR A 148 7.46 -3.69 5.50
C THR A 148 7.05 -2.39 4.82
N GLY A 149 6.44 -1.46 5.56
CA GLY A 149 6.04 -0.15 5.05
C GLY A 149 7.22 0.73 4.66
N VAL A 150 8.30 0.74 5.45
CA VAL A 150 9.54 1.47 5.12
C VAL A 150 10.16 0.93 3.84
N ILE A 151 10.34 -0.38 3.73
CA ILE A 151 10.92 -1.02 2.53
C ILE A 151 10.04 -0.72 1.31
N TRP A 152 8.72 -0.80 1.45
CA TRP A 152 7.78 -0.47 0.38
C TRP A 152 7.83 1.02 -0.01
N GLY A 153 8.01 1.94 0.94
CA GLY A 153 8.17 3.37 0.64
C GLY A 153 9.47 3.65 -0.11
N LEU A 154 10.59 3.07 0.37
CA LEU A 154 11.90 3.18 -0.28
C LEU A 154 11.95 2.54 -1.66
N TRP A 155 11.12 1.52 -1.92
CA TRP A 155 10.95 0.94 -3.25
C TRP A 155 10.51 1.97 -4.30
N HIS A 156 9.85 3.06 -3.89
CA HIS A 156 9.45 4.15 -4.78
C HIS A 156 10.53 5.22 -4.96
N ALA A 157 11.67 5.14 -4.26
CA ALA A 157 12.70 6.18 -4.29
C ALA A 157 13.18 6.53 -5.71
N PRO A 158 13.48 5.58 -6.61
CA PRO A 158 13.95 5.93 -7.95
C PRO A 158 12.92 6.76 -8.72
N VAL A 159 11.66 6.36 -8.73
CA VAL A 159 10.60 7.05 -9.50
C VAL A 159 10.19 8.38 -8.86
N ILE A 160 10.30 8.52 -7.53
CA ILE A 160 10.02 9.79 -6.85
C ILE A 160 11.14 10.78 -7.08
N VAL A 161 12.39 10.37 -6.88
CA VAL A 161 13.56 11.27 -6.94
C VAL A 161 13.87 11.68 -8.38
N LEU A 162 13.68 10.78 -9.34
CA LEU A 162 13.98 11.06 -10.75
C LEU A 162 12.81 11.68 -11.51
N ASP A 163 11.58 11.20 -11.30
CA ASP A 163 10.41 11.62 -12.11
C ASP A 163 9.39 12.45 -11.33
N GLY A 164 9.58 12.65 -10.02
CA GLY A 164 8.63 13.39 -9.18
C GLY A 164 7.30 12.66 -8.98
N TYR A 165 7.29 11.32 -9.06
CA TYR A 165 6.09 10.51 -8.91
C TYR A 165 5.31 10.85 -7.63
N ASN A 166 4.03 11.22 -7.78
CA ASN A 166 3.13 11.75 -6.73
C ASN A 166 3.58 13.05 -6.02
N TYR A 167 4.86 13.41 -6.08
CA TYR A 167 5.45 14.55 -5.38
C TYR A 167 6.33 15.39 -6.34
N PRO A 168 5.75 15.98 -7.39
CA PRO A 168 6.50 16.75 -8.37
C PRO A 168 7.21 17.93 -7.69
N GLY A 169 8.52 18.07 -7.94
CA GLY A 169 9.35 19.12 -7.35
C GLY A 169 9.87 18.83 -5.94
N HIS A 170 9.53 17.68 -5.32
CA HIS A 170 9.86 17.35 -3.93
C HIS A 170 10.57 15.99 -3.80
N PRO A 171 11.80 15.82 -4.30
CA PRO A 171 12.44 14.51 -4.37
C PRO A 171 12.64 13.86 -2.98
N TRP A 172 13.16 14.61 -2.01
CA TRP A 172 13.49 14.07 -0.68
C TRP A 172 12.30 14.11 0.28
N LEU A 173 11.59 15.24 0.33
CA LEU A 173 10.39 15.37 1.16
C LEU A 173 9.27 14.45 0.66
N GLY A 174 9.09 14.32 -0.65
CA GLY A 174 8.15 13.38 -1.25
C GLY A 174 8.48 11.93 -0.94
N LEU A 175 9.76 11.55 -0.92
CA LEU A 175 10.16 10.22 -0.47
C LEU A 175 9.81 9.98 1.00
N GLY A 176 10.06 10.96 1.88
CA GLY A 176 9.65 10.90 3.29
C GLY A 176 8.14 10.74 3.45
N MET A 177 7.35 11.51 2.70
CA MET A 177 5.89 11.41 2.68
C MET A 177 5.42 10.06 2.17
N MET A 178 6.06 9.52 1.12
CA MET A 178 5.76 8.18 0.61
C MET A 178 6.02 7.11 1.67
N VAL A 179 7.13 7.20 2.41
CA VAL A 179 7.41 6.25 3.51
C VAL A 179 6.34 6.33 4.61
N ILE A 180 5.90 7.52 4.99
CA ILE A 180 4.82 7.67 6.00
C ILE A 180 3.51 7.07 5.48
N PHE A 181 3.18 7.32 4.21
CA PHE A 181 2.02 6.75 3.54
C PHE A 181 2.07 5.21 3.52
N THR A 182 3.18 4.62 3.07
CA THR A 182 3.32 3.16 2.97
C THR A 182 3.40 2.49 4.33
N ILE A 183 3.95 3.13 5.37
CA ILE A 183 3.86 2.63 6.76
C ILE A 183 2.39 2.57 7.20
N SER A 184 1.65 3.66 7.02
CA SER A 184 0.23 3.75 7.44
C SER A 184 -0.61 2.66 6.76
N LEU A 185 -0.45 2.49 5.45
CA LEU A 185 -1.13 1.44 4.70
C LEU A 185 -0.64 0.04 5.05
N SER A 186 0.67 -0.14 5.22
CA SER A 186 1.25 -1.44 5.60
C SER A 186 0.68 -1.95 6.92
N MET A 187 0.40 -1.06 7.89
CA MET A 187 -0.29 -1.43 9.13
C MET A 187 -1.74 -1.89 8.87
N ILE A 188 -2.51 -1.16 8.06
CA ILE A 188 -3.89 -1.56 7.71
C ILE A 188 -3.90 -2.90 6.97
N PHE A 189 -2.99 -3.10 6.02
CA PHE A 189 -2.88 -4.31 5.24
C PHE A 189 -2.32 -5.49 6.06
N ALA A 190 -1.38 -5.25 6.97
CA ALA A 190 -0.94 -6.26 7.93
C ALA A 190 -2.10 -6.74 8.80
N TRP A 191 -2.95 -5.83 9.28
CA TRP A 191 -4.18 -6.21 9.99
C TRP A 191 -5.10 -7.11 9.15
N LEU A 192 -5.37 -6.73 7.89
CA LEU A 192 -6.14 -7.57 6.97
C LEU A 192 -5.51 -8.95 6.78
N ARG A 193 -4.18 -9.01 6.57
CA ARG A 193 -3.43 -10.26 6.38
C ARG A 193 -3.42 -11.14 7.63
N PHE A 194 -3.22 -10.56 8.82
CA PHE A 194 -3.17 -11.31 10.08
C PHE A 194 -4.53 -11.86 10.47
N ARG A 195 -5.62 -11.10 10.26
CA ARG A 195 -6.98 -11.54 10.61
C ARG A 195 -7.60 -12.50 9.62
N SER A 196 -7.23 -12.37 8.34
CA SER A 196 -7.81 -13.21 7.30
C SER A 196 -6.99 -14.47 7.01
N GLY A 197 -5.69 -14.47 7.32
CA GLY A 197 -4.77 -15.51 6.85
C GLY A 197 -4.52 -15.47 5.34
N SER A 198 -4.99 -14.43 4.65
CA SER A 198 -5.02 -14.35 3.20
C SER A 198 -4.41 -13.05 2.69
N VAL A 199 -3.74 -13.10 1.54
CA VAL A 199 -3.20 -11.92 0.87
C VAL A 199 -4.30 -11.13 0.16
N TRP A 200 -5.38 -11.80 -0.27
CA TRP A 200 -6.42 -11.22 -1.12
C TRP A 200 -7.15 -10.02 -0.54
N PRO A 201 -7.51 -9.96 0.77
CA PRO A 201 -8.07 -8.74 1.34
C PRO A 201 -7.11 -7.55 1.27
N SER A 202 -5.81 -7.76 1.46
CA SER A 202 -4.80 -6.70 1.32
C SER A 202 -4.68 -6.24 -0.13
N THR A 203 -4.69 -7.18 -1.08
CA THR A 203 -4.69 -6.91 -2.53
C THR A 203 -5.89 -6.11 -2.96
N LEU A 204 -7.08 -6.46 -2.47
CA LEU A 204 -8.32 -5.75 -2.74
C LEU A 204 -8.26 -4.32 -2.20
N ALA A 205 -7.82 -4.15 -0.95
CA ALA A 205 -7.76 -2.84 -0.31
C ALA A 205 -6.72 -1.92 -1.00
N HIS A 206 -5.57 -2.46 -1.37
CA HIS A 206 -4.57 -1.73 -2.17
C HIS A 206 -5.13 -1.33 -3.54
N ALA A 207 -5.80 -2.26 -4.24
CA ALA A 207 -6.41 -1.96 -5.54
C ALA A 207 -7.49 -0.87 -5.45
N ALA A 208 -8.29 -0.89 -4.39
CA ALA A 208 -9.30 0.13 -4.12
C ALA A 208 -8.67 1.51 -3.86
N ILE A 209 -7.61 1.60 -3.03
CA ILE A 209 -6.88 2.86 -2.83
C ILE A 209 -6.39 3.42 -4.17
N ASN A 210 -5.75 2.59 -4.99
CA ASN A 210 -5.20 3.04 -6.28
C ASN A 210 -6.30 3.48 -7.25
N ALA A 211 -7.43 2.77 -7.28
CA ALA A 211 -8.57 3.11 -8.14
C ALA A 211 -9.26 4.42 -7.72
N GLN A 212 -9.26 4.73 -6.41
CA GLN A 212 -10.05 5.82 -5.83
C GLN A 212 -9.23 7.07 -5.51
N ALA A 213 -7.90 7.00 -5.54
CA ALA A 213 -7.02 8.13 -5.22
C ALA A 213 -7.33 9.40 -6.05
N GLY A 214 -7.82 9.25 -7.29
CA GLY A 214 -8.16 10.36 -8.18
C GLY A 214 -9.31 11.26 -7.69
N PHE A 215 -10.14 10.82 -6.73
CA PHE A 215 -11.28 11.63 -6.26
C PHE A 215 -10.86 12.95 -5.60
N GLY A 216 -9.71 12.99 -4.93
CA GLY A 216 -9.19 14.24 -4.37
C GLY A 216 -8.93 15.30 -5.45
N LEU A 217 -8.29 14.89 -6.56
CA LEU A 217 -8.01 15.77 -7.70
C LEU A 217 -9.26 16.17 -8.48
N LEU A 218 -10.29 15.32 -8.49
CA LEU A 218 -11.55 15.59 -9.16
C LEU A 218 -12.39 16.62 -8.40
N LEU A 219 -12.49 16.47 -7.07
CA LEU A 219 -13.45 17.20 -6.25
C LEU A 219 -12.88 18.49 -5.65
N LEU A 220 -11.57 18.56 -5.44
CA LEU A 220 -10.93 19.65 -4.70
C LEU A 220 -10.00 20.50 -5.56
N SER A 221 -9.73 21.71 -5.07
CA SER A 221 -8.75 22.62 -5.64
C SER A 221 -7.33 22.05 -5.55
N ARG A 222 -6.48 22.35 -6.53
CA ARG A 222 -5.07 21.92 -6.50
C ARG A 222 -4.27 22.75 -5.52
N VAL A 223 -3.43 22.08 -4.74
CA VAL A 223 -2.44 22.66 -3.83
C VAL A 223 -1.14 21.87 -3.96
N ASP A 224 -0.11 22.25 -3.20
CA ASP A 224 1.14 21.49 -3.15
C ASP A 224 0.90 20.01 -2.80
N SER A 225 1.61 19.11 -3.50
CA SER A 225 1.48 17.66 -3.35
C SER A 225 1.79 17.14 -1.95
N LEU A 226 2.58 17.87 -1.16
CA LEU A 226 2.89 17.52 0.22
C LEU A 226 1.71 17.82 1.17
N LEU A 227 0.75 18.64 0.74
CA LEU A 227 -0.39 19.08 1.56
C LEU A 227 -1.71 18.42 1.15
N GLY A 228 -1.99 18.37 -0.15
CA GLY A 228 -3.30 18.01 -0.70
C GLY A 228 -3.66 16.51 -0.60
N VAL A 229 -4.95 16.23 -0.66
CA VAL A 229 -5.50 14.86 -0.71
C VAL A 229 -5.18 14.20 -2.07
N PRO A 230 -4.87 12.89 -2.11
CA PRO A 230 -4.90 11.93 -1.00
C PRO A 230 -3.55 11.62 -0.35
N LEU A 231 -2.43 12.03 -0.95
CA LEU A 231 -1.09 11.61 -0.52
C LEU A 231 -0.33 12.66 0.30
N GLY A 232 -0.76 13.91 0.27
CA GLY A 232 -0.26 14.95 1.16
C GLY A 232 -0.73 14.76 2.59
N ILE A 233 -0.16 15.52 3.53
CA ILE A 233 -0.32 15.30 4.98
C ILE A 233 -1.78 15.26 5.41
N ILE A 234 -2.65 16.06 4.80
CA ILE A 234 -4.09 16.07 5.11
C ILE A 234 -4.78 14.76 4.73
N GLY A 235 -4.42 14.19 3.57
CA GLY A 235 -4.91 12.88 3.15
C GLY A 235 -4.34 11.72 3.98
N LEU A 236 -3.14 11.88 4.53
CA LEU A 236 -2.50 10.86 5.38
C LEU A 236 -3.09 10.79 6.79
N ILE A 237 -3.61 11.89 7.34
CA ILE A 237 -4.11 11.94 8.73
C ILE A 237 -5.13 10.81 9.03
N PRO A 238 -6.19 10.58 8.24
CA PRO A 238 -7.12 9.48 8.48
C PRO A 238 -6.44 8.10 8.45
N MET A 239 -5.48 7.89 7.54
CA MET A 239 -4.75 6.63 7.40
C MET A 239 -3.85 6.37 8.61
N ILE A 240 -3.11 7.40 9.03
CA ILE A 240 -2.26 7.37 10.22
C ILE A 240 -3.12 7.12 11.47
N ALA A 241 -4.25 7.80 11.61
CA ALA A 241 -5.16 7.63 12.73
C ALA A 241 -5.69 6.19 12.83
N LEU A 242 -6.09 5.60 11.71
CA LEU A 242 -6.52 4.20 11.68
C LEU A 242 -5.36 3.24 12.01
N ALA A 243 -4.17 3.48 11.45
CA ALA A 243 -2.97 2.68 11.73
C ALA A 243 -2.60 2.70 13.22
N ILE A 244 -2.60 3.88 13.85
CA ILE A 244 -2.38 4.06 15.29
C ILE A 244 -3.47 3.34 16.09
N TRP A 245 -4.74 3.48 15.73
CA TRP A 245 -5.83 2.80 16.41
C TRP A 245 -5.70 1.26 16.34
N LEU A 246 -5.31 0.72 15.17
CA LEU A 246 -5.07 -0.72 15.00
C LEU A 246 -3.92 -1.22 15.89
N ALA A 247 -2.84 -0.44 16.00
CA ALA A 247 -1.72 -0.74 16.89
C ALA A 247 -2.13 -0.67 18.36
N ALA A 248 -2.75 0.43 18.78
CA ALA A 248 -3.15 0.69 20.16
C ALA A 248 -4.18 -0.32 20.68
N THR A 249 -5.05 -0.83 19.81
CA THR A 249 -6.05 -1.86 20.17
C THR A 249 -5.53 -3.29 20.05
N GLY A 250 -4.23 -3.49 19.77
CA GLY A 250 -3.61 -4.80 19.67
C GLY A 250 -4.09 -5.64 18.48
N ARG A 251 -4.74 -5.01 17.48
CA ARG A 251 -5.28 -5.70 16.30
C ARG A 251 -4.20 -6.16 15.32
N LEU A 252 -2.96 -5.68 15.49
CA LEU A 252 -1.79 -6.08 14.71
C LEU A 252 -1.05 -7.30 15.29
N LYS A 253 -1.56 -7.97 16.32
CA LYS A 253 -0.94 -9.21 16.80
C LYS A 253 -1.03 -10.31 15.74
N PRO A 254 0.08 -10.93 15.32
CA PRO A 254 0.05 -12.07 14.41
C PRO A 254 -0.75 -13.21 15.02
N GLU A 255 -1.71 -13.77 14.28
CA GLU A 255 -2.38 -15.01 14.68
C GLU A 255 -1.49 -16.20 14.27
N PRO A 256 -1.09 -17.08 15.22
CA PRO A 256 -0.16 -18.17 14.94
C PRO A 256 -0.55 -19.04 13.74
N ASP A 257 -1.85 -19.36 13.63
CA ASP A 257 -2.39 -20.20 12.55
C ASP A 257 -2.39 -19.51 11.17
N ASN A 258 -2.19 -18.18 11.13
CA ASN A 258 -2.37 -17.37 9.92
C ASN A 258 -1.06 -16.93 9.30
N VAL A 259 0.01 -16.94 10.08
CA VAL A 259 1.32 -16.38 9.72
C VAL A 259 2.45 -17.34 10.08
N ALA A 260 2.15 -18.63 10.28
CA ALA A 260 3.17 -19.63 10.56
C ALA A 260 4.23 -19.63 9.46
N VAL A 261 5.45 -19.23 9.85
CA VAL A 261 6.66 -19.56 9.11
C VAL A 261 6.82 -21.08 9.23
N PRO A 262 7.03 -21.83 8.14
CA PRO A 262 7.34 -23.26 8.26
C PRO A 262 8.53 -23.44 9.19
N HIS A 263 8.42 -24.35 10.17
CA HIS A 263 9.48 -24.65 11.13
C HIS A 263 10.81 -25.06 10.48
N ASP A 264 10.80 -25.37 9.17
CA ASP A 264 11.95 -25.85 8.41
C ASP A 264 12.73 -24.76 7.65
N SER A 265 12.23 -23.51 7.57
CA SER A 265 12.98 -22.43 6.95
C SER A 265 13.91 -21.77 7.95
N ILE A 266 15.12 -22.34 8.03
CA ILE A 266 16.27 -21.94 8.84
C ILE A 266 16.07 -22.25 10.33
N GLU A 267 16.66 -23.36 10.79
CA GLU A 267 16.99 -23.52 12.21
C GLU A 267 17.80 -22.29 12.67
N PRO A 268 17.31 -21.47 13.62
CA PRO A 268 18.14 -20.44 14.23
C PRO A 268 19.11 -21.04 15.27
N ALA A 269 19.04 -22.34 15.53
CA ALA A 269 19.67 -22.95 16.70
C ALA A 269 21.15 -23.32 16.53
N SER A 270 21.63 -23.63 15.32
CA SER A 270 23.02 -24.11 15.17
C SER A 270 24.07 -23.01 15.02
N MET A 271 23.67 -21.74 14.81
CA MET A 271 24.61 -20.62 14.66
C MET A 271 24.79 -19.79 15.94
N TRP A 272 23.88 -19.89 16.91
CA TRP A 272 23.86 -19.03 18.11
C TRP A 272 23.81 -19.77 19.45
N GLU A 273 23.66 -21.09 19.46
CA GLU A 273 23.90 -21.87 20.68
C GLU A 273 25.41 -22.03 20.91
N LYS A 274 26.01 -21.04 21.58
CA LYS A 274 27.20 -21.31 22.38
C LYS A 274 26.77 -21.74 23.78
N PRO A 275 27.37 -22.80 24.34
CA PRO A 275 27.14 -23.17 25.72
C PRO A 275 27.55 -21.99 26.61
N ILE A 276 26.70 -21.67 27.59
CA ILE A 276 26.99 -20.70 28.63
C ILE A 276 28.22 -21.21 29.40
N THR A 277 29.40 -20.69 29.09
CA THR A 277 30.59 -20.85 29.92
C THR A 277 30.95 -19.50 30.51
N ASN A 278 30.93 -19.42 31.84
CA ASN A 278 31.23 -18.23 32.63
C ASN A 278 32.72 -17.90 32.61
N ASN A 279 33.26 -17.39 31.50
CA ASN A 279 34.59 -16.78 31.53
C ASN A 279 34.72 -15.60 30.55
N THR A 280 34.76 -14.40 31.11
CA THR A 280 34.72 -13.11 30.41
C THR A 280 36.00 -12.76 29.63
N SER A 281 37.06 -13.55 29.72
CA SER A 281 38.33 -13.27 29.05
C SER A 281 38.46 -13.81 27.61
N GLU A 282 37.57 -14.70 27.15
CA GLU A 282 37.65 -15.26 25.78
C GLU A 282 36.83 -14.48 24.73
N ILE A 283 35.88 -13.65 25.15
CA ILE A 283 34.96 -12.95 24.24
C ILE A 283 35.68 -11.89 23.39
N LEU A 284 36.68 -11.21 23.95
CA LEU A 284 37.41 -10.14 23.26
C LEU A 284 38.35 -10.65 22.14
N TRP A 285 38.79 -11.90 22.18
CA TRP A 285 39.72 -12.45 21.18
C TRP A 285 39.03 -13.03 19.94
N GLN A 286 37.74 -13.36 20.00
CA GLN A 286 37.02 -13.90 18.83
C GLN A 286 36.50 -12.82 17.88
N TYR A 287 36.24 -11.59 18.36
CA TYR A 287 35.78 -10.50 17.49
C TYR A 287 36.88 -9.92 16.58
N VAL A 288 38.16 -10.01 16.97
CA VAL A 288 39.28 -9.42 16.20
C VAL A 288 39.71 -10.30 15.02
N LYS A 289 39.42 -11.61 15.01
CA LYS A 289 39.82 -12.51 13.91
C LYS A 289 38.86 -12.52 12.71
N CYS A 290 37.64 -11.98 12.84
CA CYS A 290 36.66 -12.01 11.75
C CYS A 290 36.89 -10.91 10.69
N CYS A 291 37.73 -9.91 10.95
CA CYS A 291 38.02 -8.81 10.01
C CYS A 291 39.26 -9.02 9.12
N VAL A 292 39.87 -10.22 9.08
CA VAL A 292 41.12 -10.45 8.29
C VAL A 292 41.00 -11.56 7.24
N LYS A 293 39.85 -12.22 7.09
CA LYS A 293 39.63 -13.10 5.93
C LYS A 293 38.19 -13.01 5.48
N TYR A 294 37.92 -12.12 4.53
CA TYR A 294 37.45 -12.38 3.16
C TYR A 294 37.19 -11.04 2.47
#